data_AF-A0A2T3ZRJ3-F1
#
_entry.id   AF-A0A2T3ZRJ3-F1
#
_cell.length_a   1.000
_cell.length_b   1.000
_cell.length_c   1.000
_cell.angle_alpha   90.00
_cell.angle_beta   90.00
_cell.angle_gamma   90.00
#
_symmetry.space_group_name_H-M   'P 1'
#
loop_
_entity.id
_entity.type
_entity.pdbx_description
1 polymer ?
#
loop_
_entity_poly.entity_id
_entity_poly.type
_entity_poly.pdbx_seq_one_letter_code
_entity_poly.pdbx_strand_id
1 'polypeptide(L)'
;RKREKGEVIKLTKPEPFDRDPRKIDKFFSELSTYFGYFPHTLRDDEDRVIFAGSRLTEDAETWFRPIMQNYEEGKIDLKKLKT
;
A
#
# COMPACT_ATOMS: atom_id res chain seq x y z
N ARG A 1 4.61 4.13 -24.92
CA ARG A 1 5.70 4.61 -24.05
C ARG A 1 6.41 3.36 -23.50
N LYS A 2 7.57 2.99 -24.06
CA LYS A 2 8.41 1.88 -23.54
C LYS A 2 9.29 2.46 -22.43
N ARG A 3 9.22 1.92 -21.21
CA ARG A 3 10.09 2.32 -20.10
C ARG A 3 11.47 1.67 -20.27
N GLU A 4 12.49 2.43 -19.88
CA GLU A 4 13.86 2.41 -20.42
C GLU A 4 14.75 1.26 -19.93
N LYS A 5 15.74 0.92 -20.77
CA LYS A 5 16.87 0.06 -20.44
C LYS A 5 17.82 0.81 -19.50
N GLY A 6 18.26 0.19 -18.42
CA GLY A 6 19.66 0.31 -17.99
C GLY A 6 20.01 1.09 -16.73
N GLU A 7 19.07 1.66 -15.99
CA GLU A 7 19.28 1.97 -14.56
C GLU A 7 18.22 1.21 -13.77
N VAL A 8 18.63 0.15 -13.09
CA VAL A 8 17.79 -0.45 -12.05
C VAL A 8 17.74 0.58 -10.93
N ILE A 9 16.83 1.56 -11.03
CA ILE A 9 16.40 2.33 -9.87
C ILE A 9 15.83 1.29 -8.92
N LYS A 10 16.65 0.80 -8.00
CA LYS A 10 16.20 0.00 -6.86
C LYS A 10 15.40 0.97 -6.01
N LEU A 11 14.16 1.22 -6.41
CA LEU A 11 13.26 2.05 -5.65
C LEU A 11 13.10 1.36 -4.30
N THR A 12 13.62 1.99 -3.25
CA THR A 12 13.51 1.48 -1.89
C THR A 12 12.03 1.35 -1.58
N LYS A 13 11.62 0.22 -1.00
CA LYS A 13 10.25 0.07 -0.51
C LYS A 13 9.96 1.21 0.47
N PRO A 14 8.73 1.75 0.49
CA PRO A 14 8.35 2.77 1.45
C PRO A 14 8.71 2.36 2.88
N GLU A 15 9.13 3.34 3.68
CA GLU A 15 9.42 3.10 5.09
C GLU A 15 8.17 2.58 5.80
N PRO A 16 8.32 1.63 6.76
CA PRO A 16 7.19 1.20 7.55
C PRO A 16 6.62 2.37 8.38
N PHE A 17 5.29 2.44 8.49
CA PHE A 17 4.59 3.49 9.22
C PHE A 17 4.29 3.05 10.65
N ASP A 18 4.89 3.77 11.61
CA ASP A 18 4.90 3.52 13.05
C ASP A 18 3.94 4.45 13.82
N ARG A 19 2.84 4.89 13.19
CA ARG A 19 1.81 5.77 13.78
C ARG A 19 2.22 7.23 14.01
N ASP A 20 3.48 7.64 13.79
CA ASP A 20 3.87 9.05 13.90
C ASP A 20 3.09 9.92 12.89
N PRO A 21 2.16 10.80 13.33
CA PRO A 21 1.34 11.61 12.43
C PRO A 21 2.20 12.52 11.54
N ARG A 22 3.41 12.88 11.98
CA ARG A 22 4.33 13.73 11.20
C ARG A 22 4.89 13.02 9.98
N LYS A 23 4.85 11.67 9.96
CA LYS A 23 5.34 10.84 8.85
C LYS A 23 4.25 10.46 7.87
N ILE A 24 2.98 10.80 8.14
CA ILE A 24 1.85 10.29 7.34
C ILE A 24 1.88 10.80 5.89
N ASP A 25 2.21 12.07 5.69
CA ASP A 25 2.32 12.66 4.35
C ASP A 25 3.48 12.04 3.58
N LYS A 26 4.62 11.82 4.25
CA LYS A 26 5.79 11.13 3.68
C LYS A 26 5.40 9.72 3.26
N PHE A 27 4.73 8.97 4.12
CA PHE A 27 4.29 7.60 3.87
C PHE A 27 3.39 7.51 2.62
N PHE A 28 2.39 8.38 2.50
CA PHE A 28 1.51 8.39 1.33
C PHE A 28 2.23 8.83 0.05
N SER A 29 3.14 9.79 0.14
CA SER A 29 3.96 10.22 -1.00
C SER A 29 4.86 9.09 -1.51
N GLU A 30 5.48 8.34 -0.60
CA GLU A 30 6.31 7.18 -0.95
C GLU A 30 5.50 6.05 -1.58
N LEU A 31 4.32 5.74 -1.03
CA LEU A 31 3.40 4.76 -1.62
C LEU A 31 2.97 5.16 -3.04
N SER A 32 2.52 6.40 -3.22
CA SER A 32 2.07 6.91 -4.53
C SER A 32 3.19 6.84 -5.57
N THR A 33 4.41 7.24 -5.17
CA THR A 33 5.61 7.12 -6.01
C THR A 33 5.86 5.65 -6.36
N TYR A 34 5.91 4.76 -5.37
CA TYR A 34 6.15 3.33 -5.57
C TYR A 34 5.12 2.70 -6.53
N PHE A 35 3.84 3.01 -6.37
CA PHE A 35 2.77 2.51 -7.24
C PHE A 35 2.93 2.99 -8.69
N GLY A 36 3.35 4.25 -8.90
CA GLY A 36 3.62 4.79 -10.22
C GLY A 36 4.78 4.09 -10.95
N TYR A 37 5.77 3.60 -10.20
CA TYR A 37 6.92 2.85 -10.73
C TYR A 37 6.59 1.39 -11.04
N PHE A 38 5.71 0.75 -10.26
CA PHE A 38 5.33 -0.67 -10.41
C PHE A 38 3.86 -0.88 -10.86
N PRO A 39 3.39 -0.25 -11.95
CA PRO A 39 1.98 -0.26 -12.35
C PRO A 39 1.48 -1.63 -12.82
N HIS A 40 2.38 -2.55 -13.18
CA HIS A 40 2.03 -3.91 -13.60
C HIS A 40 2.02 -4.91 -12.44
N THR A 41 2.79 -4.65 -11.38
CA THR A 41 2.87 -5.49 -10.19
C THR A 41 1.80 -5.12 -9.17
N LEU A 42 1.41 -3.84 -9.12
CA LEU A 42 0.35 -3.30 -8.26
C LEU A 42 -0.76 -2.75 -9.15
N ARG A 43 -1.42 -3.67 -9.83
CA ARG A 43 -2.22 -3.40 -11.02
C ARG A 43 -3.56 -2.80 -10.66
N ASP A 44 -4.19 -3.33 -9.62
CA ASP A 44 -5.47 -2.87 -9.11
C ASP A 44 -5.34 -2.25 -7.72
N ASP A 45 -6.43 -1.63 -7.27
CA ASP A 45 -6.45 -0.97 -5.96
C ASP A 45 -6.33 -1.96 -4.81
N GLU A 46 -6.74 -3.20 -5.02
CA GLU A 46 -6.60 -4.29 -4.05
C GLU A 46 -5.12 -4.62 -3.79
N ASP A 47 -4.33 -4.85 -4.85
CA ASP A 47 -2.88 -5.07 -4.75
C ASP A 47 -2.20 -3.93 -3.98
N ARG A 48 -2.63 -2.69 -4.23
CA ARG A 48 -2.08 -1.48 -3.59
C ARG A 48 -2.43 -1.38 -2.12
N VAL A 49 -3.68 -1.70 -1.76
CA VAL A 49 -4.15 -1.70 -0.36
C VAL A 49 -3.45 -2.80 0.43
N ILE A 50 -3.31 -4.01 -0.14
CA ILE A 50 -2.55 -5.11 0.47
C ILE A 50 -1.09 -4.68 0.69
N PHE A 51 -0.46 -4.10 -0.33
CA PHE A 51 0.92 -3.63 -0.21
C PHE A 51 1.08 -2.55 0.86
N ALA A 52 0.23 -1.52 0.85
CA ALA A 52 0.26 -0.45 1.84
C ALA A 52 0.06 -1.00 3.27
N GLY A 53 -0.89 -1.92 3.44
CA GLY A 53 -1.10 -2.63 4.70
C GLY A 53 0.15 -3.36 5.20
N SER A 54 0.90 -4.01 4.29
CA SER A 54 2.17 -4.69 4.62
C SER A 54 3.28 -3.74 5.10
N ARG A 55 3.11 -2.42 4.92
CA ARG A 55 4.04 -1.39 5.37
C ARG A 55 3.57 -0.72 6.68
N LEU A 56 2.44 -1.10 7.25
CA LEU A 56 2.04 -0.65 8.58
C LEU A 56 2.77 -1.47 9.64
N THR A 57 3.13 -0.84 10.76
CA THR A 57 3.75 -1.53 11.91
C THR A 57 3.05 -1.14 13.22
N GLU A 58 3.32 -1.91 14.28
CA GLU A 58 2.86 -1.63 15.65
C GLU A 58 1.34 -1.43 15.74
N ASP A 59 0.90 -0.29 16.25
CA ASP A 59 -0.52 0.04 16.43
C ASP A 59 -1.26 0.20 15.10
N ALA A 60 -0.59 0.71 14.07
CA ALA A 60 -1.20 0.87 12.75
C ALA A 60 -1.46 -0.50 12.10
N GLU A 61 -0.53 -1.44 12.24
CA GLU A 61 -0.74 -2.83 11.84
C GLU A 61 -1.87 -3.47 12.66
N THR A 62 -1.87 -3.27 13.98
CA THR A 62 -2.88 -3.84 14.89
C THR A 62 -4.29 -3.38 14.54
N TRP A 63 -4.46 -2.12 14.15
CA TRP A 63 -5.73 -1.58 13.68
C TRP A 63 -6.15 -2.15 12.32
N PHE A 64 -5.20 -2.31 11.39
CA PHE A 64 -5.51 -2.68 10.00
C PHE A 64 -5.65 -4.18 9.76
N ARG A 65 -4.89 -5.01 10.46
CA ARG A 65 -4.91 -6.48 10.36
C ARG A 65 -6.30 -7.11 10.42
N PRO A 66 -7.20 -6.78 11.36
CA PRO A 66 -8.55 -7.36 11.38
C PRO A 66 -9.40 -6.95 10.17
N ILE A 67 -9.14 -5.79 9.56
CA ILE A 67 -9.82 -5.35 8.33
C ILE A 67 -9.37 -6.25 7.17
N MET A 68 -8.07 -6.49 7.03
CA MET A 68 -7.53 -7.41 6.02
C MET A 68 -8.03 -8.84 6.19
N GLN A 69 -8.06 -9.35 7.42
CA GLN A 69 -8.56 -10.68 7.69
C GLN A 69 -10.04 -10.82 7.33
N ASN A 70 -10.87 -9.83 7.69
CA ASN A 70 -12.28 -9.84 7.30
C ASN A 70 -12.46 -9.75 5.78
N TYR A 71 -11.57 -9.06 5.07
CA TYR A 71 -11.57 -9.02 3.60
C TYR A 71 -11.27 -10.40 3.00
N GLU A 72 -10.20 -11.06 3.45
CA GLU A 72 -9.80 -12.40 2.99
C GLU A 72 -10.86 -13.46 3.28
N GLU A 73 -11.57 -13.34 4.41
CA GLU A 73 -12.68 -14.22 4.80
C GLU A 73 -14.00 -13.89 4.07
N GLY A 74 -14.01 -12.90 3.16
CA GLY A 74 -15.20 -12.48 2.42
C GLY A 74 -16.27 -11.80 3.27
N LYS A 75 -15.92 -11.39 4.49
CA LYS A 75 -16.81 -10.71 5.45
C LYS A 75 -16.92 -9.21 5.20
N ILE A 76 -16.02 -8.64 4.40
CA ILE A 76 -16.11 -7.26 3.91
C ILE A 76 -16.72 -7.26 2.51
N ASP A 77 -17.92 -6.70 2.39
CA ASP A 77 -18.54 -6.41 1.11
C ASP A 77 -18.05 -5.05 0.59
N LEU A 78 -17.00 -5.07 -0.26
CA LEU A 78 -16.46 -3.87 -0.91
C LEU A 78 -17.52 -3.08 -1.70
N LYS A 79 -18.63 -3.70 -2.12
CA LYS A 79 -19.72 -3.00 -2.82
C LYS A 79 -20.53 -2.08 -1.90
N LYS A 80 -20.50 -2.31 -0.58
CA LYS A 80 -21.17 -1.46 0.42
C LYS A 80 -20.33 -0.27 0.89
N LEU A 81 -19.02 -0.27 0.59
CA LEU A 81 -18.10 0.81 0.94
C LEU A 81 -18.05 1.94 -0.10
N LYS A 82 -18.59 1.72 -1.30
CA LYS A 82 -18.79 2.78 -2.31
C LYS A 82 -20.06 3.56 -1.97
N THR A 83 -19.93 4.55 -1.07
CA THR A 83 -20.95 5.61 -0.87
C THR A 83 -20.40 6.93 -1.37
#